data_AF-A0A0U1NPQ2-F1
#
_entry.id   AF-A0A0U1NPQ2-F1
#
_cell.length_a   1.000
_cell.length_b   1.000
_cell.length_c   1.000
_cell.angle_alpha   90.00
_cell.angle_beta   90.00
_cell.angle_gamma   90.00
#
_symmetry.space_group_name_H-M   'P 1'
#
loop_
_entity.id
_entity.type
_entity.pdbx_description
1 polymer ?
#
loop_
_entity_poly.entity_id
_entity_poly.type
_entity_poly.pdbx_seq_one_letter_code
_entity_poly.pdbx_strand_id
1 'polypeptide(L)'
;MSDIAKQRSADNTLEPENGGSQDVENSIYLSIVSSSTEAVNKDFFLSDGKIASRANAMIYEGFAETVSANSPEELRDVIRGLKPNQAIALGKLAQPYVLFTLTTKAKLRSGTIARSKDFFKHNNGPGYVLADLDTKDIPPATLDKMADRSILEVLYETVPELLETARLVRASSSAGIRLPDGTEQPATGYHIYLRVQNQSDSKALLVQIHDRLWEAGYGYILVGKDGRLHERSLVDTAVHGPERLIFEAAPHVQRPLTRRLIPDEIFLGSTLSSIAPGNYEVIDNLKRNAREAAKPTAQKAKRAHTDSSIKKLVKDSGLSKVQATKVVRQRLEGRELADHDSLEISKGRFVRVYEFLETAVGAVGMPCPIEGGSYGTSKAYYYPPDEYRPYPRIISYAHGDITEFTFARFRHLKGLRLTQKESRHV
;
A
#
# COMPACT_ATOMS: atom_id res chain seq x y z
N MET A 1 -4.40 -63.60 47.80
CA MET A 1 -4.07 -64.35 46.56
C MET A 1 -5.37 -64.44 45.77
N SER A 2 -5.70 -63.37 45.05
CA SER A 2 -5.41 -63.11 43.61
C SER A 2 -6.65 -63.49 42.79
N ASP A 3 -7.54 -62.53 42.54
CA ASP A 3 -7.47 -61.47 41.52
C ASP A 3 -8.17 -61.88 40.22
N ILE A 4 -9.23 -61.14 39.98
CA ILE A 4 -10.12 -61.13 38.84
C ILE A 4 -9.29 -60.75 37.60
N ALA A 5 -9.04 -61.71 36.73
CA ALA A 5 -8.42 -61.47 35.42
C ALA A 5 -8.88 -62.50 34.39
N LYS A 6 -9.10 -62.01 33.16
CA LYS A 6 -9.30 -62.72 31.88
C LYS A 6 -10.72 -63.19 31.54
N GLN A 7 -11.45 -62.31 30.85
CA GLN A 7 -11.81 -62.51 29.44
C GLN A 7 -12.54 -61.27 28.88
N ARG A 8 -11.81 -60.42 28.16
CA ARG A 8 -12.33 -59.46 27.19
C ARG A 8 -11.40 -59.49 25.98
N SER A 9 -11.86 -60.06 24.88
CA SER A 9 -11.22 -59.98 23.57
C SER A 9 -12.24 -60.26 22.48
N ALA A 10 -12.79 -59.20 21.89
CA ALA A 10 -13.14 -59.04 20.48
C ALA A 10 -14.01 -57.78 20.31
N ASP A 11 -13.79 -57.07 19.19
CA ASP A 11 -14.50 -55.90 18.68
C ASP A 11 -14.40 -54.57 19.45
N ASN A 12 -13.39 -53.77 19.07
CA ASN A 12 -13.64 -52.49 18.41
C ASN A 12 -12.31 -51.94 17.84
N THR A 13 -12.13 -51.95 16.53
CA THR A 13 -11.10 -51.15 15.86
C THR A 13 -11.84 -50.10 15.04
N LEU A 14 -12.19 -48.99 15.70
CA LEU A 14 -12.56 -47.75 15.02
C LEU A 14 -11.26 -47.11 14.53
N GLU A 15 -11.09 -47.09 13.21
CA GLU A 15 -10.09 -46.24 12.57
C GLU A 15 -10.40 -44.77 12.92
N PRO A 16 -9.38 -43.94 13.23
CA PRO A 16 -9.61 -42.52 13.41
C PRO A 16 -9.89 -41.88 12.05
N GLU A 17 -11.08 -41.27 11.93
CA GLU A 17 -11.42 -40.42 10.79
C GLU A 17 -10.37 -39.31 10.63
N ASN A 18 -9.65 -39.38 9.51
CA ASN A 18 -8.60 -38.44 9.13
C ASN A 18 -9.23 -37.21 8.43
N GLY A 19 -10.21 -36.58 9.07
CA GLY A 19 -10.99 -35.45 8.52
C GLY A 19 -10.44 -34.05 8.86
N GLY A 20 -9.47 -33.94 9.77
CA GLY A 20 -9.04 -32.63 10.31
C GLY A 20 -7.93 -31.92 9.54
N SER A 21 -7.22 -32.58 8.62
CA SER A 21 -6.03 -32.02 7.94
C SER A 21 -6.34 -31.32 6.62
N GLN A 22 -7.34 -31.77 5.85
CA GLN A 22 -7.69 -31.17 4.56
C GLN A 22 -8.47 -29.84 4.69
N ASP A 23 -9.28 -29.68 5.74
CA ASP A 23 -10.09 -28.46 5.94
C ASP A 23 -9.23 -27.25 6.34
N VAL A 24 -8.12 -27.47 7.05
CA VAL A 24 -7.17 -26.40 7.44
C VAL A 24 -6.35 -25.93 6.24
N GLU A 25 -6.05 -26.82 5.29
CA GLU A 25 -5.22 -26.53 4.11
C GLU A 25 -5.98 -25.72 3.04
N ASN A 26 -7.31 -25.86 2.97
CA ASN A 26 -8.18 -25.10 2.06
C ASN A 26 -8.82 -23.84 2.66
N SER A 27 -8.59 -23.56 3.95
CA SER A 27 -9.15 -22.40 4.61
C SER A 27 -8.55 -21.08 4.07
N ILE A 28 -9.41 -20.13 3.77
CA ILE A 28 -9.03 -18.77 3.36
C ILE A 28 -9.01 -17.88 4.59
N TYR A 29 -7.88 -17.19 4.77
CA TYR A 29 -7.65 -16.32 5.92
C TYR A 29 -7.46 -14.86 5.50
N LEU A 30 -7.87 -13.97 6.39
CA LEU A 30 -7.52 -12.54 6.38
C LEU A 30 -7.33 -12.07 7.82
N SER A 31 -6.69 -10.92 8.00
CA SER A 31 -6.49 -10.34 9.33
C SER A 31 -7.31 -9.08 9.53
N ILE A 32 -7.95 -8.96 10.68
CA ILE A 32 -8.55 -7.72 11.17
C ILE A 32 -7.48 -7.00 11.98
N VAL A 33 -7.24 -5.73 11.65
CA VAL A 33 -6.26 -4.86 12.31
C VAL A 33 -7.00 -3.71 12.97
N SER A 34 -6.88 -3.62 14.30
CA SER A 34 -7.56 -2.65 15.14
C SER A 34 -6.59 -1.58 15.63
N SER A 35 -6.96 -0.32 15.55
CA SER A 35 -6.25 0.82 16.14
C SER A 35 -6.68 1.06 17.59
N SER A 36 -5.72 1.30 18.48
CA SER A 36 -6.00 1.68 19.88
C SER A 36 -6.17 3.18 20.09
N THR A 37 -5.89 4.01 19.09
CA THR A 37 -5.79 5.47 19.27
C THR A 37 -6.95 6.22 18.64
N GLU A 38 -7.18 6.01 17.35
CA GLU A 38 -8.16 6.76 16.57
C GLU A 38 -8.94 5.85 15.63
N ALA A 39 -10.12 6.33 15.21
CA ALA A 39 -10.85 5.75 14.10
C ALA A 39 -10.01 5.83 12.81
N VAL A 40 -10.15 4.82 11.96
CA VAL A 40 -9.36 4.66 10.73
C VAL A 40 -10.22 4.65 9.47
N ASN A 41 -11.54 4.59 9.64
CA ASN A 41 -12.50 4.78 8.56
C ASN A 41 -12.40 6.21 7.97
N LYS A 42 -12.95 6.39 6.77
CA LYS A 42 -13.03 7.73 6.15
C LYS A 42 -14.11 8.55 6.84
N ASP A 43 -13.81 9.83 7.05
CA ASP A 43 -14.70 10.83 7.62
C ASP A 43 -15.04 11.86 6.53
N PHE A 44 -16.31 11.94 6.13
CA PHE A 44 -16.81 12.85 5.11
C PHE A 44 -17.56 14.02 5.75
N PHE A 45 -17.26 15.23 5.31
CA PHE A 45 -17.84 16.47 5.83
C PHE A 45 -17.96 17.53 4.75
N LEU A 46 -18.80 18.54 5.00
CA LEU A 46 -19.00 19.65 4.08
C LEU A 46 -17.94 20.73 4.33
N SER A 47 -17.22 21.15 3.28
CA SER A 47 -16.29 22.28 3.31
C SER A 47 -16.52 23.14 2.08
N ASP A 48 -16.80 24.43 2.28
CA ASP A 48 -17.01 25.40 1.19
C ASP A 48 -18.04 24.94 0.15
N GLY A 49 -19.13 24.34 0.61
CA GLY A 49 -20.19 23.80 -0.25
C GLY A 49 -19.82 22.54 -1.02
N LYS A 50 -18.65 21.95 -0.77
CA LYS A 50 -18.16 20.72 -1.42
C LYS A 50 -17.96 19.61 -0.40
N ILE A 51 -18.09 18.37 -0.87
CA ILE A 51 -17.76 17.19 -0.06
C ILE A 51 -16.24 17.14 0.10
N ALA A 52 -15.79 17.20 1.34
CA ALA A 52 -14.42 16.96 1.75
C ALA A 52 -14.34 15.65 2.52
N SER A 53 -13.14 15.07 2.57
CA SER A 53 -12.89 13.83 3.28
C SER A 53 -11.57 13.86 4.03
N ARG A 54 -11.54 13.25 5.21
CA ARG A 54 -10.34 12.96 5.98
C ARG A 54 -10.23 11.45 6.15
N ALA A 55 -9.08 10.89 5.79
CA ALA A 55 -8.78 9.48 6.02
C ALA A 55 -7.65 9.38 7.05
N ASN A 56 -7.85 8.58 8.10
CA ASN A 56 -6.80 8.28 9.06
C ASN A 56 -6.22 6.89 8.79
N ALA A 57 -5.27 6.85 7.86
CA ALA A 57 -4.76 5.58 7.33
C ALA A 57 -3.59 4.98 8.14
N MET A 58 -3.44 5.34 9.42
CA MET A 58 -2.25 5.01 10.21
C MET A 58 -2.59 4.22 11.48
N ILE A 59 -2.30 2.92 11.45
CA ILE A 59 -2.33 2.06 12.65
C ILE A 59 -0.88 1.80 13.07
N TYR A 60 -0.44 2.45 14.14
CA TYR A 60 0.92 2.30 14.72
C TYR A 60 0.93 1.55 16.05
N GLU A 61 -0.21 1.48 16.72
CA GLU A 61 -0.44 0.77 17.97
C GLU A 61 -1.86 0.22 17.99
N GLY A 62 -2.01 -1.03 18.43
CA GLY A 62 -3.31 -1.67 18.45
C GLY A 62 -3.22 -3.17 18.55
N PHE A 63 -4.09 -3.87 17.82
CA PHE A 63 -4.16 -5.32 17.82
C PHE A 63 -4.39 -5.86 16.41
N ALA A 64 -3.99 -7.10 16.17
CA ALA A 64 -4.42 -7.81 14.97
C ALA A 64 -4.76 -9.26 15.30
N GLU A 65 -5.75 -9.79 14.60
CA GLU A 65 -6.16 -11.18 14.66
C GLU A 65 -6.44 -11.69 13.25
N THR A 66 -6.22 -12.98 13.02
CA THR A 66 -6.56 -13.62 11.75
C THR A 66 -7.85 -14.42 11.90
N VAL A 67 -8.77 -14.25 10.96
CA VAL A 67 -10.06 -14.94 10.88
C VAL A 67 -10.19 -15.67 9.54
N SER A 68 -11.08 -16.66 9.45
CA SER A 68 -11.43 -17.30 8.18
C SER A 68 -12.53 -16.54 7.45
N ALA A 69 -12.49 -16.63 6.12
CA ALA A 69 -13.59 -16.24 5.23
C ALA A 69 -13.51 -17.08 3.95
N ASN A 70 -14.11 -18.27 3.96
CA ASN A 70 -13.97 -19.27 2.91
C ASN A 70 -14.82 -18.98 1.66
N SER A 71 -15.77 -18.04 1.77
CA SER A 71 -16.67 -17.60 0.71
C SER A 71 -16.75 -16.06 0.61
N PRO A 72 -17.10 -15.50 -0.56
CA PRO A 72 -17.35 -14.06 -0.70
C PRO A 72 -18.41 -13.53 0.28
N GLU A 73 -19.40 -14.36 0.63
CA GLU A 73 -20.41 -14.10 1.66
C GLU A 73 -19.78 -13.91 3.04
N GLU A 74 -18.94 -14.87 3.48
CA GLU A 74 -18.23 -14.76 4.76
C GLU A 74 -17.31 -13.54 4.78
N LEU A 75 -16.61 -13.26 3.67
CA LEU A 75 -15.76 -12.07 3.57
C LEU A 75 -16.59 -10.78 3.71
N ARG A 76 -17.76 -10.73 3.06
CA ARG A 76 -18.68 -9.60 3.19
C ARG A 76 -19.15 -9.44 4.63
N ASP A 77 -19.44 -10.53 5.32
CA ASP A 77 -19.93 -10.51 6.70
C ASP A 77 -18.82 -10.08 7.68
N VAL A 78 -17.58 -10.53 7.48
CA VAL A 78 -16.40 -10.02 8.20
C VAL A 78 -16.27 -8.50 8.01
N ILE A 79 -16.37 -8.01 6.77
CA ILE A 79 -16.27 -6.58 6.48
C ILE A 79 -17.41 -5.77 7.12
N ARG A 80 -18.66 -6.27 7.05
CA ARG A 80 -19.82 -5.61 7.68
C ARG A 80 -19.69 -5.52 9.20
N GLY A 81 -18.96 -6.45 9.82
CA GLY A 81 -18.68 -6.46 11.25
C GLY A 81 -17.57 -5.49 11.70
N LEU A 82 -16.86 -4.83 10.80
CA LEU A 82 -15.73 -3.96 11.15
C LEU A 82 -16.19 -2.72 11.93
N LYS A 83 -15.48 -2.44 13.02
CA LYS A 83 -15.62 -1.21 13.81
C LYS A 83 -14.92 -0.03 13.13
N PRO A 84 -15.26 1.23 13.47
CA PRO A 84 -14.63 2.42 12.87
C PRO A 84 -13.09 2.50 13.02
N ASN A 85 -12.53 1.86 14.05
CA ASN A 85 -11.09 1.78 14.30
C ASN A 85 -10.43 0.52 13.72
N GLN A 86 -11.12 -0.23 12.86
CA GLN A 86 -10.64 -1.45 12.24
C GLN A 86 -10.46 -1.31 10.72
N ALA A 87 -9.49 -2.06 10.21
CA ALA A 87 -9.27 -2.29 8.79
C ALA A 87 -8.92 -3.78 8.58
N ILE A 88 -8.95 -4.26 7.35
CA ILE A 88 -8.50 -5.62 7.03
C ILE A 88 -7.14 -5.59 6.36
N ALA A 89 -6.40 -6.69 6.46
CA ALA A 89 -5.26 -7.02 5.62
C ALA A 89 -5.48 -8.44 5.09
N LEU A 90 -5.19 -8.68 3.80
CA LEU A 90 -5.45 -9.99 3.20
C LEU A 90 -4.43 -11.05 3.60
N GLY A 91 -3.32 -10.68 4.23
CA GLY A 91 -2.38 -11.63 4.82
C GLY A 91 -2.87 -12.22 6.14
N LYS A 92 -2.33 -13.38 6.48
CA LYS A 92 -2.50 -14.05 7.77
C LYS A 92 -1.32 -13.84 8.70
N LEU A 93 -1.58 -13.91 10.00
CA LEU A 93 -0.60 -14.01 11.06
C LEU A 93 -0.17 -15.47 11.26
N ALA A 94 0.84 -15.69 12.11
CA ALA A 94 1.38 -17.01 12.37
C ALA A 94 0.36 -17.98 12.99
N GLN A 95 -0.60 -17.47 13.77
CA GLN A 95 -1.65 -18.27 14.40
C GLN A 95 -3.01 -17.62 14.15
N PRO A 96 -3.96 -18.33 13.51
CA PRO A 96 -5.32 -17.84 13.35
C PRO A 96 -6.05 -17.80 14.70
N TYR A 97 -7.02 -16.91 14.82
CA TYR A 97 -7.88 -16.70 15.99
C TYR A 97 -7.16 -16.31 17.29
N VAL A 98 -5.88 -15.94 17.20
CA VAL A 98 -5.10 -15.37 18.30
C VAL A 98 -4.98 -13.87 18.11
N LEU A 99 -5.29 -13.12 19.16
CA LEU A 99 -5.14 -11.67 19.20
C LEU A 99 -3.70 -11.30 19.55
N PHE A 100 -3.00 -10.61 18.65
CA PHE A 100 -1.65 -10.12 18.86
C PHE A 100 -1.63 -8.62 19.11
N THR A 101 -0.81 -8.18 20.08
CA THR A 101 -0.52 -6.76 20.27
C THR A 101 0.34 -6.24 19.12
N LEU A 102 -0.14 -5.20 18.44
CA LEU A 102 0.52 -4.56 17.31
C LEU A 102 1.22 -3.27 17.75
N THR A 103 2.48 -3.12 17.33
CA THR A 103 3.28 -1.92 17.55
C THR A 103 4.13 -1.58 16.32
N THR A 104 4.87 -0.48 16.38
CA THR A 104 5.84 -0.11 15.34
C THR A 104 7.08 -1.00 15.41
N LYS A 105 7.78 -1.21 14.29
CA LYS A 105 9.05 -1.96 14.26
C LYS A 105 10.07 -1.49 15.31
N ALA A 106 10.15 -0.19 15.55
CA ALA A 106 11.07 0.41 16.52
C ALA A 106 10.74 0.08 17.98
N LYS A 107 9.51 -0.37 18.27
CA LYS A 107 9.02 -0.68 19.62
C LYS A 107 8.75 -2.18 19.82
N LEU A 108 9.18 -3.03 18.87
CA LEU A 108 8.99 -4.48 18.95
C LEU A 108 9.62 -5.05 20.23
N ARG A 109 8.86 -5.92 20.89
CA ARG A 109 9.25 -6.72 22.06
C ARG A 109 8.76 -8.15 21.87
N SER A 110 9.28 -9.08 22.66
CA SER A 110 8.77 -10.47 22.68
C SER A 110 7.25 -10.47 22.88
N GLY A 111 6.54 -11.27 22.09
CA GLY A 111 5.06 -11.37 22.13
C GLY A 111 4.29 -10.25 21.40
N THR A 112 4.98 -9.26 20.80
CA THR A 112 4.33 -8.23 19.97
C THR A 112 4.65 -8.42 18.50
N ILE A 113 3.77 -7.91 17.64
CA ILE A 113 3.96 -7.91 16.19
C ILE A 113 4.05 -6.50 15.64
N ALA A 114 4.55 -6.36 14.42
CA ALA A 114 4.48 -5.13 13.64
C ALA A 114 3.72 -5.36 12.34
N ARG A 115 3.13 -4.29 11.81
CA ARG A 115 2.56 -4.29 10.45
C ARG A 115 3.67 -4.35 9.40
N SER A 116 4.20 -5.54 9.18
CA SER A 116 5.23 -5.82 8.19
C SER A 116 5.07 -7.21 7.59
N LYS A 117 5.74 -7.42 6.47
CA LYS A 117 5.87 -8.73 5.82
C LYS A 117 6.58 -9.78 6.67
N ASP A 118 7.15 -9.41 7.81
CA ASP A 118 7.76 -10.37 8.74
C ASP A 118 6.67 -11.15 9.50
N PHE A 119 5.55 -10.49 9.79
CA PHE A 119 4.44 -11.03 10.58
C PHE A 119 3.19 -11.36 9.75
N PHE A 120 2.90 -10.56 8.73
CA PHE A 120 1.78 -10.79 7.81
C PHE A 120 2.30 -11.51 6.57
N LYS A 121 1.75 -12.69 6.30
CA LYS A 121 2.13 -13.54 5.16
C LYS A 121 0.92 -13.80 4.29
N HIS A 122 1.14 -13.96 2.99
CA HIS A 122 0.10 -14.56 2.15
C HIS A 122 -0.17 -15.99 2.60
N ASN A 123 -1.38 -16.46 2.34
CA ASN A 123 -1.67 -17.88 2.43
C ASN A 123 -0.87 -18.63 1.35
N ASN A 124 -0.27 -19.76 1.74
CA ASN A 124 0.37 -20.69 0.81
C ASN A 124 -0.71 -21.64 0.30
N GLY A 125 -1.56 -21.14 -0.60
CA GLY A 125 -2.82 -21.80 -0.97
C GLY A 125 -3.94 -20.79 -1.18
N PRO A 126 -5.21 -21.22 -1.13
CA PRO A 126 -6.34 -20.39 -1.49
C PRO A 126 -6.40 -19.09 -0.69
N GLY A 127 -6.82 -18.00 -1.33
CA GLY A 127 -7.00 -16.72 -0.65
C GLY A 127 -7.69 -15.68 -1.50
N TYR A 128 -7.80 -14.46 -0.97
CA TYR A 128 -8.29 -13.32 -1.75
C TYR A 128 -7.15 -12.44 -2.25
N VAL A 129 -7.32 -11.92 -3.46
CA VAL A 129 -6.54 -10.81 -4.03
C VAL A 129 -7.46 -9.63 -4.22
N LEU A 130 -7.05 -8.45 -3.76
CA LEU A 130 -7.76 -7.21 -4.04
C LEU A 130 -7.32 -6.67 -5.40
N ALA A 131 -8.26 -6.56 -6.34
CA ALA A 131 -8.16 -5.64 -7.47
C ALA A 131 -8.87 -4.34 -7.07
N ASP A 132 -8.09 -3.28 -6.90
CA ASP A 132 -8.57 -1.94 -6.58
C ASP A 132 -8.64 -1.12 -7.87
N LEU A 133 -9.84 -0.65 -8.20
CA LEU A 133 -10.13 0.12 -9.40
C LEU A 133 -10.62 1.50 -9.02
N ASP A 134 -10.10 2.54 -9.65
CA ASP A 134 -10.56 3.92 -9.46
C ASP A 134 -10.46 4.67 -10.79
N THR A 135 -11.51 5.41 -11.16
CA THR A 135 -11.48 6.27 -12.33
C THR A 135 -10.78 7.60 -12.08
N LYS A 136 -10.37 7.86 -10.84
CA LYS A 136 -9.57 9.01 -10.47
C LYS A 136 -8.24 9.00 -11.22
N ASP A 137 -7.87 10.17 -11.74
CA ASP A 137 -6.62 10.40 -12.49
C ASP A 137 -6.51 9.67 -13.85
N ILE A 138 -7.59 9.00 -14.31
CA ILE A 138 -7.66 8.48 -15.69
C ILE A 138 -7.66 9.65 -16.68
N PRO A 139 -6.79 9.65 -17.71
CA PRO A 139 -6.79 10.69 -18.73
C PRO A 139 -8.10 10.73 -19.54
N PRO A 140 -8.57 11.91 -19.98
CA PRO A 140 -9.78 12.02 -20.80
C PRO A 140 -9.79 11.09 -22.01
N ALA A 141 -8.67 10.97 -22.73
CA ALA A 141 -8.55 10.07 -23.88
C ALA A 141 -8.76 8.57 -23.53
N THR A 142 -8.48 8.17 -22.29
CA THR A 142 -8.76 6.80 -21.82
C THR A 142 -10.23 6.66 -21.42
N LEU A 143 -10.83 7.68 -20.79
CA LEU A 143 -12.27 7.71 -20.49
C LEU A 143 -13.11 7.68 -21.78
N ASP A 144 -12.74 8.45 -22.79
CA ASP A 144 -13.43 8.50 -24.09
C ASP A 144 -13.46 7.11 -24.76
N LYS A 145 -12.36 6.35 -24.65
CA LYS A 145 -12.29 4.97 -25.15
C LYS A 145 -13.24 4.01 -24.43
N MET A 146 -13.57 4.29 -23.16
CA MET A 146 -14.53 3.45 -22.43
C MET A 146 -15.93 3.58 -23.04
N ALA A 147 -16.24 4.66 -23.78
CA ALA A 147 -17.47 4.81 -24.55
C ALA A 147 -18.73 4.47 -23.73
N ASP A 148 -18.89 5.15 -22.60
CA ASP A 148 -19.95 4.98 -21.60
C ASP A 148 -19.98 3.64 -20.83
N ARG A 149 -19.12 2.67 -21.18
CA ARG A 149 -18.92 1.47 -20.34
C ARG A 149 -18.35 1.85 -18.99
N SER A 150 -18.85 1.20 -17.95
CA SER A 150 -18.30 1.27 -16.60
C SER A 150 -16.90 0.65 -16.52
N ILE A 151 -16.15 1.03 -15.48
CA ILE A 151 -14.81 0.47 -15.23
C ILE A 151 -14.83 -1.05 -15.01
N LEU A 152 -15.95 -1.59 -14.49
CA LEU A 152 -16.15 -3.02 -14.28
C LEU A 152 -16.38 -3.75 -15.61
N GLU A 153 -17.24 -3.22 -16.49
CA GLU A 153 -17.48 -3.79 -17.82
C GLU A 153 -16.18 -3.87 -18.62
N VAL A 154 -15.40 -2.79 -18.63
CA VAL A 154 -14.09 -2.78 -19.32
C VAL A 154 -13.13 -3.80 -18.74
N LEU A 155 -13.08 -3.97 -17.41
CA LEU A 155 -12.25 -4.99 -16.77
C LEU A 155 -12.65 -6.39 -17.22
N TYR A 156 -13.95 -6.71 -17.19
CA TYR A 156 -14.45 -8.04 -17.50
C TYR A 156 -14.38 -8.37 -18.99
N GLU A 157 -14.54 -7.39 -19.88
CA GLU A 157 -14.30 -7.57 -21.32
C GLU A 157 -12.82 -7.86 -21.61
N THR A 158 -11.90 -7.26 -20.84
CA THR A 158 -10.46 -7.41 -21.03
C THR A 158 -9.91 -8.72 -20.43
N VAL A 159 -10.45 -9.12 -19.28
CA VAL A 159 -10.06 -10.30 -18.51
C VAL A 159 -11.31 -11.13 -18.16
N PRO A 160 -11.91 -11.83 -19.15
CA PRO A 160 -13.17 -12.53 -18.99
C PRO A 160 -13.13 -13.67 -17.95
N GLU A 161 -11.97 -14.22 -17.64
CA GLU A 161 -11.77 -15.25 -16.60
C GLU A 161 -12.23 -14.77 -15.22
N LEU A 162 -12.26 -13.45 -14.98
CA LEU A 162 -12.76 -12.88 -13.73
C LEU A 162 -14.28 -13.05 -13.57
N LEU A 163 -15.03 -13.24 -14.66
CA LEU A 163 -16.49 -13.44 -14.62
C LEU A 163 -16.87 -14.78 -13.99
N GLU A 164 -16.07 -15.82 -14.22
CA GLU A 164 -16.28 -17.17 -13.67
C GLU A 164 -15.69 -17.32 -12.26
N THR A 165 -14.93 -16.32 -11.80
CA THR A 165 -14.26 -16.34 -10.50
C THR A 165 -15.22 -15.95 -9.37
N ALA A 166 -15.20 -16.71 -8.27
CA ALA A 166 -15.84 -16.34 -7.02
C ALA A 166 -15.28 -15.00 -6.52
N ARG A 167 -16.14 -13.99 -6.40
CA ARG A 167 -15.71 -12.63 -6.06
C ARG A 167 -16.75 -11.84 -5.26
N LEU A 168 -16.23 -10.91 -4.47
CA LEU A 168 -16.99 -9.85 -3.81
C LEU A 168 -16.63 -8.52 -4.47
N VAL A 169 -17.62 -7.79 -4.98
CA VAL A 169 -17.46 -6.45 -5.56
C VAL A 169 -18.09 -5.43 -4.62
N ARG A 170 -17.32 -4.41 -4.25
CA ARG A 170 -17.74 -3.35 -3.32
C ARG A 170 -17.48 -1.99 -3.95
N ALA A 171 -18.47 -1.11 -3.92
CA ALA A 171 -18.22 0.30 -4.24
C ALA A 171 -17.41 0.96 -3.12
N SER A 172 -16.49 1.85 -3.49
CA SER A 172 -15.64 2.56 -2.52
C SER A 172 -16.45 3.37 -1.50
N SER A 173 -15.83 3.65 -0.35
CA SER A 173 -16.48 4.36 0.76
C SER A 173 -16.97 5.78 0.45
N SER A 174 -16.49 6.42 -0.63
CA SER A 174 -16.98 7.72 -1.13
C SER A 174 -18.23 7.62 -1.99
N ALA A 175 -18.58 6.43 -2.49
CA ALA A 175 -19.74 6.26 -3.34
C ALA A 175 -21.04 6.47 -2.56
N GLY A 176 -21.99 7.16 -3.19
CA GLY A 176 -23.33 7.40 -2.64
C GLY A 176 -23.40 8.52 -1.60
N ILE A 177 -22.33 9.29 -1.37
CA ILE A 177 -22.36 10.48 -0.50
C ILE A 177 -23.19 11.57 -1.18
N ARG A 178 -24.15 12.16 -0.45
CA ARG A 178 -25.09 13.16 -0.96
C ARG A 178 -24.92 14.51 -0.28
N LEU A 179 -24.98 15.55 -1.09
CA LEU A 179 -25.13 16.94 -0.66
C LEU A 179 -26.58 17.23 -0.22
N PRO A 180 -26.81 18.31 0.54
CA PRO A 180 -28.16 18.70 0.97
C PRO A 180 -29.11 19.05 -0.18
N ASP A 181 -28.57 19.43 -1.34
CA ASP A 181 -29.34 19.73 -2.56
C ASP A 181 -29.79 18.46 -3.32
N GLY A 182 -29.43 17.27 -2.82
CA GLY A 182 -29.75 15.98 -3.42
C GLY A 182 -28.70 15.45 -4.41
N THR A 183 -27.67 16.24 -4.75
CA THR A 183 -26.57 15.80 -5.61
C THR A 183 -25.79 14.66 -4.95
N GLU A 184 -25.57 13.57 -5.69
CA GLU A 184 -24.90 12.37 -5.19
C GLU A 184 -23.54 12.16 -5.88
N GLN A 185 -22.52 11.73 -5.13
CA GLN A 185 -21.27 11.27 -5.71
C GLN A 185 -21.45 9.88 -6.36
N PRO A 186 -21.16 9.74 -7.67
CA PRO A 186 -21.21 8.46 -8.34
C PRO A 186 -20.16 7.49 -7.79
N ALA A 187 -20.38 6.20 -8.02
CA ALA A 187 -19.37 5.18 -7.75
C ALA A 187 -18.27 5.23 -8.83
N THR A 188 -17.14 5.83 -8.49
CA THR A 188 -15.98 5.94 -9.39
C THR A 188 -14.88 4.94 -9.08
N GLY A 189 -14.99 4.22 -7.96
CA GLY A 189 -13.98 3.24 -7.57
C GLY A 189 -14.60 2.04 -6.87
N TYR A 190 -13.97 0.89 -7.07
CA TYR A 190 -14.44 -0.43 -6.68
C TYR A 190 -13.30 -1.27 -6.10
N HIS A 191 -13.58 -1.96 -5.02
CA HIS A 191 -12.73 -3.03 -4.50
C HIS A 191 -13.32 -4.38 -4.90
N ILE A 192 -12.55 -5.16 -5.65
CA ILE A 192 -12.93 -6.50 -6.08
C ILE A 192 -12.03 -7.52 -5.38
N TYR A 193 -12.62 -8.37 -4.54
CA TYR A 193 -11.90 -9.45 -3.88
C TYR A 193 -12.07 -10.72 -4.69
N LEU A 194 -11.03 -11.11 -5.41
CA LEU A 194 -10.98 -12.29 -6.27
C LEU A 194 -10.49 -13.48 -5.44
N ARG A 195 -11.25 -14.57 -5.41
CA ARG A 195 -10.78 -15.83 -4.83
C ARG A 195 -9.77 -16.48 -5.77
N VAL A 196 -8.54 -16.70 -5.29
CA VAL A 196 -7.44 -17.29 -6.05
C VAL A 196 -6.97 -18.60 -5.44
N GLN A 197 -6.36 -19.45 -6.26
CA GLN A 197 -5.85 -20.75 -5.84
C GLN A 197 -4.60 -20.64 -4.98
N ASN A 198 -3.77 -19.64 -5.25
CA ASN A 198 -2.57 -19.34 -4.48
C ASN A 198 -2.46 -17.84 -4.24
N GLN A 199 -2.67 -17.41 -2.99
CA GLN A 199 -2.59 -16.00 -2.62
C GLN A 199 -1.17 -15.43 -2.76
N SER A 200 -0.14 -16.27 -2.69
CA SER A 200 1.25 -15.80 -2.86
C SER A 200 1.51 -15.21 -4.25
N ASP A 201 0.66 -15.54 -5.23
CA ASP A 201 0.74 -15.02 -6.60
C ASP A 201 0.01 -13.67 -6.78
N SER A 202 -0.50 -13.06 -5.70
CA SER A 202 -1.23 -11.77 -5.71
C SER A 202 -0.56 -10.71 -6.59
N LYS A 203 0.75 -10.53 -6.45
CA LYS A 203 1.50 -9.53 -7.23
C LYS A 203 1.53 -9.89 -8.71
N ALA A 204 1.80 -11.15 -9.04
CA ALA A 204 1.90 -11.60 -10.42
C ALA A 204 0.53 -11.53 -11.12
N LEU A 205 -0.56 -11.85 -10.42
CA LEU A 205 -1.92 -11.73 -10.94
C LEU A 205 -2.27 -10.27 -11.26
N LEU A 206 -2.06 -9.34 -10.33
CA LEU A 206 -2.36 -7.92 -10.58
C LEU A 206 -1.52 -7.33 -11.72
N VAL A 207 -0.26 -7.76 -11.86
CA VAL A 207 0.59 -7.36 -13.00
C VAL A 207 0.04 -7.91 -14.32
N GLN A 208 -0.44 -9.15 -14.36
CA GLN A 208 -1.04 -9.71 -15.56
C GLN A 208 -2.34 -8.99 -15.95
N ILE A 209 -3.22 -8.66 -14.98
CA ILE A 209 -4.43 -7.85 -15.24
C ILE A 209 -4.03 -6.46 -15.78
N HIS A 210 -3.04 -5.82 -15.16
CA HIS A 210 -2.50 -4.54 -15.61
C HIS A 210 -1.99 -4.61 -17.06
N ASP A 211 -1.25 -5.66 -17.40
CA ASP A 211 -0.70 -5.86 -18.73
C ASP A 211 -1.77 -6.12 -19.79
N ARG A 212 -2.81 -6.89 -19.46
CA ARG A 212 -3.99 -7.08 -20.32
C ARG A 212 -4.73 -5.76 -20.57
N LEU A 213 -4.84 -4.90 -19.56
CA LEU A 213 -5.40 -3.55 -19.72
C LEU A 213 -4.52 -2.65 -20.59
N TRP A 214 -3.19 -2.79 -20.54
CA TRP A 214 -2.29 -2.10 -21.47
C TRP A 214 -2.50 -2.56 -22.91
N GLU A 215 -2.54 -3.87 -23.14
CA GLU A 215 -2.77 -4.47 -24.46
C GLU A 215 -4.11 -4.02 -25.06
N ALA A 216 -5.16 -3.96 -24.24
CA ALA A 216 -6.48 -3.45 -24.62
C ALA A 216 -6.54 -1.91 -24.80
N GLY A 217 -5.44 -1.20 -24.54
CA GLY A 217 -5.32 0.25 -24.76
C GLY A 217 -5.85 1.13 -23.62
N TYR A 218 -6.08 0.57 -22.44
CA TYR A 218 -6.50 1.26 -21.20
C TYR A 218 -5.33 1.56 -20.24
N GLY A 219 -4.11 1.22 -20.63
CA GLY A 219 -2.89 1.65 -19.93
C GLY A 219 -2.50 3.10 -20.28
N TYR A 220 -1.92 3.81 -19.31
CA TYR A 220 -1.50 5.20 -19.49
C TYR A 220 -0.33 5.58 -18.58
N ILE A 221 0.32 6.72 -18.89
CA ILE A 221 1.36 7.32 -18.06
C ILE A 221 0.79 8.51 -17.30
N LEU A 222 0.73 8.37 -15.97
CA LEU A 222 0.43 9.50 -15.08
C LEU A 222 1.73 10.26 -14.79
N VAL A 223 1.76 11.56 -15.13
CA VAL A 223 2.91 12.42 -14.85
C VAL A 223 2.78 13.00 -13.44
N GLY A 224 3.68 12.62 -12.54
CA GLY A 224 3.77 13.15 -11.18
C GLY A 224 4.13 14.64 -11.16
N LYS A 225 3.89 15.30 -10.02
CA LYS A 225 4.18 16.73 -9.86
C LYS A 225 5.65 17.07 -10.09
N ASP A 226 6.55 16.16 -9.73
CA ASP A 226 8.00 16.25 -9.91
C ASP A 226 8.47 15.86 -11.33
N GLY A 227 7.53 15.53 -12.23
CA GLY A 227 7.80 15.07 -13.59
C GLY A 227 8.10 13.57 -13.70
N ARG A 228 7.89 12.78 -12.64
CA ARG A 228 8.00 11.33 -12.74
C ARG A 228 6.93 10.73 -13.64
N LEU A 229 7.29 9.64 -14.31
CA LEU A 229 6.38 8.87 -15.15
C LEU A 229 5.92 7.64 -14.37
N HIS A 230 4.62 7.57 -14.06
CA HIS A 230 4.01 6.41 -13.41
C HIS A 230 3.20 5.63 -14.44
N GLU A 231 3.57 4.37 -14.69
CA GLU A 231 2.75 3.46 -15.48
C GLU A 231 1.52 3.07 -14.68
N ARG A 232 0.34 3.31 -15.26
CA ARG A 232 -0.96 3.07 -14.64
C ARG A 232 -1.88 2.34 -15.61
N SER A 233 -2.88 1.70 -15.04
CA SER A 233 -4.02 1.08 -15.73
C SER A 233 -5.27 1.33 -14.88
N LEU A 234 -6.39 0.69 -15.23
CA LEU A 234 -7.61 0.73 -14.43
C LEU A 234 -7.47 0.05 -13.06
N VAL A 235 -6.54 -0.92 -12.92
CA VAL A 235 -6.23 -1.58 -11.65
C VAL A 235 -4.97 -1.02 -10.99
N ASP A 236 -4.99 -0.82 -9.67
CA ASP A 236 -3.78 -0.53 -8.88
C ASP A 236 -3.04 -1.82 -8.52
N THR A 237 -1.78 -1.92 -8.93
CA THR A 237 -0.92 -3.08 -8.65
C THR A 237 -0.22 -2.99 -7.29
N ALA A 238 -0.24 -1.83 -6.63
CA ALA A 238 0.47 -1.60 -5.37
C ALA A 238 -0.24 -2.17 -4.12
N VAL A 239 -1.46 -2.67 -4.27
CA VAL A 239 -2.30 -3.18 -3.16
C VAL A 239 -2.01 -4.64 -2.77
N HIS A 240 -1.13 -5.33 -3.51
CA HIS A 240 -0.91 -6.77 -3.38
C HIS A 240 -0.30 -7.25 -2.04
N GLY A 241 0.19 -6.35 -1.17
CA GLY A 241 1.00 -6.77 -0.01
C GLY A 241 0.16 -7.40 1.11
N PRO A 242 0.64 -8.46 1.79
CA PRO A 242 -0.13 -9.15 2.84
C PRO A 242 -0.39 -8.26 4.07
N GLU A 243 0.47 -7.28 4.32
CA GLU A 243 0.40 -6.32 5.42
C GLU A 243 -0.36 -5.03 5.07
N ARG A 244 -0.82 -4.89 3.82
CA ARG A 244 -1.50 -3.70 3.34
C ARG A 244 -2.89 -3.62 3.97
N LEU A 245 -3.19 -2.46 4.57
CA LEU A 245 -4.50 -2.20 5.14
C LEU A 245 -5.46 -1.81 4.02
N ILE A 246 -6.65 -2.39 4.07
CA ILE A 246 -7.79 -2.07 3.23
C ILE A 246 -8.87 -1.54 4.16
N PHE A 247 -9.23 -0.26 3.97
CA PHE A 247 -10.12 0.47 4.86
C PHE A 247 -11.58 0.28 4.42
N GLU A 248 -12.17 -0.80 4.92
CA GLU A 248 -13.52 -1.24 4.58
C GLU A 248 -14.58 -0.89 5.63
N ALA A 249 -14.17 -0.46 6.83
CA ALA A 249 -15.10 -0.04 7.86
C ALA A 249 -16.01 1.08 7.37
N ALA A 250 -17.28 1.04 7.76
CA ALA A 250 -18.28 2.01 7.33
C ALA A 250 -17.78 3.45 7.59
N PRO A 251 -17.82 4.35 6.60
CA PRO A 251 -17.34 5.71 6.76
C PRO A 251 -18.25 6.48 7.72
N HIS A 252 -17.65 7.42 8.45
CA HIS A 252 -18.40 8.42 9.17
C HIS A 252 -18.81 9.54 8.20
N VAL A 253 -20.10 9.88 8.18
CA VAL A 253 -20.65 10.90 7.29
C VAL A 253 -21.31 11.97 8.15
N GLN A 254 -20.68 13.14 8.21
CA GLN A 254 -21.13 14.24 9.04
C GLN A 254 -22.32 14.95 8.40
N ARG A 255 -23.32 15.27 9.21
CA ARG A 255 -24.41 16.15 8.78
C ARG A 255 -23.84 17.50 8.30
N PRO A 256 -24.45 18.12 7.27
CA PRO A 256 -25.71 17.74 6.63
C PRO A 256 -25.58 16.72 5.50
N LEU A 257 -24.39 16.13 5.28
CA LEU A 257 -24.24 15.07 4.27
C LEU A 257 -25.02 13.83 4.68
N THR A 258 -25.49 13.09 3.68
CA THR A 258 -26.07 11.75 3.87
C THR A 258 -25.37 10.76 2.95
N ARG A 259 -25.62 9.46 3.15
CA ARG A 259 -25.07 8.42 2.28
C ARG A 259 -26.13 7.41 1.90
N ARG A 260 -26.29 7.16 0.60
CA ARG A 260 -26.97 5.98 0.11
C ARG A 260 -25.99 4.82 0.13
N LEU A 261 -26.38 3.72 0.79
CA LEU A 261 -25.61 2.49 0.73
C LEU A 261 -25.77 1.87 -0.65
N ILE A 262 -24.66 1.69 -1.36
CA ILE A 262 -24.60 0.88 -2.58
C ILE A 262 -24.38 -0.57 -2.12
N PRO A 263 -25.26 -1.52 -2.45
CA PRO A 263 -25.11 -2.91 -2.03
C PRO A 263 -23.83 -3.54 -2.57
N ASP A 264 -23.24 -4.43 -1.77
CA ASP A 264 -22.16 -5.30 -2.23
C ASP A 264 -22.73 -6.34 -3.21
N GLU A 265 -21.99 -6.64 -4.28
CA GLU A 265 -22.36 -7.69 -5.24
C GLU A 265 -21.49 -8.93 -4.98
N ILE A 266 -22.15 -10.07 -4.87
CA ILE A 266 -21.49 -11.36 -4.67
C ILE A 266 -21.72 -12.23 -5.89
N PHE A 267 -20.64 -12.84 -6.36
CA PHE A 267 -20.66 -13.83 -7.42
C PHE A 267 -20.09 -15.13 -6.89
N LEU A 268 -20.92 -16.17 -6.91
CA LEU A 268 -20.51 -17.54 -6.67
C LEU A 268 -19.86 -18.07 -7.95
N GLY A 269 -18.63 -18.52 -7.84
CA GLY A 269 -17.81 -18.95 -8.97
C GLY A 269 -16.66 -19.85 -8.54
N SER A 270 -15.81 -20.23 -9.47
CA SER A 270 -14.63 -21.05 -9.19
C SER A 270 -13.49 -20.23 -8.57
N THR A 271 -12.51 -20.94 -8.04
CA THR A 271 -11.25 -20.34 -7.61
C THR A 271 -10.40 -20.02 -8.85
N LEU A 272 -9.90 -18.79 -8.96
CA LEU A 272 -9.04 -18.38 -10.07
C LEU A 272 -7.64 -19.02 -9.95
N SER A 273 -7.27 -19.82 -10.94
CA SER A 273 -5.95 -20.46 -11.03
C SER A 273 -4.96 -19.60 -11.83
N SER A 274 -5.38 -19.10 -12.98
CA SER A 274 -4.60 -18.24 -13.87
C SER A 274 -5.50 -17.41 -14.78
N ILE A 275 -4.91 -16.41 -15.44
CA ILE A 275 -5.53 -15.68 -16.55
C ILE A 275 -4.62 -15.77 -17.78
N ALA A 276 -5.18 -15.58 -18.96
CA ALA A 276 -4.39 -15.54 -20.19
C ALA A 276 -3.37 -14.39 -20.13
N PRO A 277 -2.09 -14.64 -20.43
CA PRO A 277 -1.10 -13.57 -20.50
C PRO A 277 -1.37 -12.71 -21.75
N GLY A 278 -1.08 -11.41 -21.65
CA GLY A 278 -1.07 -10.53 -22.81
C GLY A 278 0.20 -10.70 -23.66
N ASN A 279 0.20 -10.16 -24.88
CA ASN A 279 1.37 -10.19 -25.74
C ASN A 279 2.45 -9.22 -25.24
N TYR A 280 3.52 -9.78 -24.67
CA TYR A 280 4.63 -9.02 -24.08
C TYR A 280 5.24 -7.97 -25.03
N GLU A 281 5.46 -8.31 -26.31
CA GLU A 281 6.08 -7.40 -27.28
C GLU A 281 5.17 -6.20 -27.58
N VAL A 282 3.87 -6.46 -27.75
CA VAL A 282 2.87 -5.41 -27.95
C VAL A 282 2.82 -4.50 -26.73
N ILE A 283 2.75 -5.07 -25.52
CA ILE A 283 2.68 -4.33 -24.27
C ILE A 283 3.92 -3.47 -24.05
N ASP A 284 5.13 -4.01 -24.24
CA ASP A 284 6.38 -3.26 -24.07
C ASP A 284 6.48 -2.09 -25.06
N ASN A 285 6.08 -2.31 -26.31
CA ASN A 285 6.01 -1.25 -27.32
C ASN A 285 5.00 -0.15 -26.93
N LEU A 286 3.81 -0.52 -26.46
CA LEU A 286 2.79 0.44 -26.01
C LEU A 286 3.29 1.27 -24.83
N LYS A 287 3.88 0.63 -23.81
CA LYS A 287 4.46 1.30 -22.64
C LYS A 287 5.59 2.25 -23.03
N ARG A 288 6.49 1.83 -23.92
CA ARG A 288 7.60 2.66 -24.42
C ARG A 288 7.07 3.89 -25.16
N ASN A 289 6.14 3.71 -26.09
CA ASN A 289 5.53 4.81 -26.84
C ASN A 289 4.81 5.80 -25.92
N ALA A 290 4.06 5.30 -24.93
CA ALA A 290 3.38 6.15 -23.97
C ALA A 290 4.36 6.94 -23.08
N ARG A 291 5.48 6.33 -22.66
CA ARG A 291 6.56 7.03 -21.94
C ARG A 291 7.18 8.14 -22.79
N GLU A 292 7.48 7.87 -24.06
CA GLU A 292 8.02 8.87 -25.00
C GLU A 292 7.05 10.04 -25.17
N ALA A 293 5.76 9.76 -25.39
CA ALA A 293 4.72 10.78 -25.53
C ALA A 293 4.56 11.64 -24.27
N ALA A 294 4.81 11.08 -23.08
CA ALA A 294 4.71 11.80 -21.81
C ALA A 294 5.93 12.68 -21.48
N LYS A 295 7.07 12.52 -22.17
CA LYS A 295 8.31 13.26 -21.88
C LYS A 295 8.16 14.79 -21.85
N PRO A 296 7.48 15.45 -22.81
CA PRO A 296 7.34 16.90 -22.79
C PRO A 296 6.57 17.40 -21.56
N THR A 297 5.47 16.73 -21.21
CA THR A 297 4.67 17.03 -20.02
C THR A 297 5.47 16.80 -18.74
N ALA A 298 6.24 15.71 -18.67
CA ALA A 298 7.14 15.43 -17.56
C ALA A 298 8.23 16.48 -17.38
N GLN A 299 8.86 16.94 -18.46
CA GLN A 299 9.86 18.01 -18.39
C GLN A 299 9.24 19.32 -17.90
N LYS A 300 8.03 19.65 -18.35
CA LYS A 300 7.28 20.83 -17.88
C LYS A 300 6.97 20.72 -16.39
N ALA A 301 6.47 19.57 -15.92
CA ALA A 301 6.19 19.32 -14.51
C ALA A 301 7.46 19.42 -13.65
N LYS A 302 8.57 18.81 -14.09
CA LYS A 302 9.87 18.88 -13.40
C LYS A 302 10.39 20.31 -13.25
N ARG A 303 10.26 21.14 -14.29
CA ARG A 303 10.63 22.57 -14.23
C ARG A 303 9.76 23.32 -13.22
N ALA A 304 8.44 23.16 -13.29
CA ALA A 304 7.50 23.80 -12.38
C ALA A 304 7.72 23.39 -10.92
N HIS A 305 8.00 22.11 -10.66
CA HIS A 305 8.33 21.61 -9.32
C HIS A 305 9.63 22.22 -8.80
N THR A 306 10.69 22.23 -9.61
CA THR A 306 11.96 22.89 -9.25
C THR A 306 11.73 24.35 -8.87
N ASP A 307 10.99 25.11 -9.67
CA ASP A 307 10.70 26.52 -9.41
C ASP A 307 9.89 26.72 -8.12
N SER A 308 8.89 25.87 -7.88
CA SER A 308 8.09 25.88 -6.65
C SER A 308 8.95 25.58 -5.42
N SER A 309 9.82 24.58 -5.49
CA SER A 309 10.74 24.21 -4.41
C SER A 309 11.74 25.32 -4.11
N ILE A 310 12.26 26.02 -5.13
CA ILE A 310 13.12 27.20 -4.94
C ILE A 310 12.35 28.31 -4.22
N LYS A 311 11.14 28.66 -4.68
CA LYS A 311 10.32 29.70 -4.03
C LYS A 311 10.03 29.38 -2.57
N LYS A 312 9.71 28.12 -2.27
CA LYS A 312 9.49 27.65 -0.89
C LYS A 312 10.74 27.81 -0.04
N LEU A 313 11.90 27.35 -0.54
CA LEU A 313 13.17 27.46 0.19
C LEU A 313 13.60 28.92 0.45
N VAL A 314 13.40 29.82 -0.52
CA VAL A 314 13.63 31.26 -0.33
C VAL A 314 12.75 31.82 0.79
N LYS A 315 11.46 31.46 0.80
CA LYS A 315 10.51 31.91 1.82
C LYS A 315 10.86 31.37 3.21
N ASP A 316 11.19 30.09 3.32
CA ASP A 316 11.32 29.41 4.61
C ASP A 316 12.71 29.62 5.25
N SER A 317 13.76 29.83 4.44
CA SER A 317 15.15 29.97 4.93
C SER A 317 15.77 31.35 4.71
N GLY A 318 15.08 32.27 4.04
CA GLY A 318 15.59 33.63 3.74
C GLY A 318 16.79 33.66 2.78
N LEU A 319 17.11 32.54 2.13
CA LEU A 319 18.23 32.43 1.19
C LEU A 319 18.00 33.27 -0.07
N SER A 320 19.07 33.77 -0.68
CA SER A 320 18.97 34.38 -2.01
C SER A 320 18.49 33.34 -3.04
N LYS A 321 17.81 33.80 -4.09
CA LYS A 321 17.32 32.92 -5.18
C LYS A 321 18.45 32.08 -5.79
N VAL A 322 19.66 32.62 -5.92
CA VAL A 322 20.83 31.91 -6.46
C VAL A 322 21.27 30.77 -5.53
N GLN A 323 21.38 31.05 -4.23
CA GLN A 323 21.73 30.03 -3.23
C GLN A 323 20.64 28.94 -3.14
N ALA A 324 19.36 29.32 -3.08
CA ALA A 324 18.25 28.38 -3.06
C ALA A 324 18.22 27.49 -4.30
N THR A 325 18.51 28.05 -5.48
CA THR A 325 18.63 27.28 -6.74
C THR A 325 19.74 26.24 -6.66
N LYS A 326 20.91 26.63 -6.15
CA LYS A 326 22.06 25.72 -5.98
C LYS A 326 21.71 24.56 -5.03
N VAL A 327 21.09 24.85 -3.89
CA VAL A 327 20.67 23.85 -2.90
C VAL A 327 19.62 22.90 -3.49
N VAL A 328 18.59 23.42 -4.15
CA VAL A 328 17.53 22.59 -4.75
C VAL A 328 18.10 21.69 -5.85
N ARG A 329 18.97 22.20 -6.73
CA ARG A 329 19.66 21.36 -7.72
C ARG A 329 20.53 20.29 -7.07
N GLN A 330 21.34 20.65 -6.06
CA GLN A 330 22.19 19.70 -5.36
C GLN A 330 21.37 18.57 -4.71
N ARG A 331 20.19 18.88 -4.17
CA ARG A 331 19.29 17.89 -3.58
C ARG A 331 18.58 17.03 -4.63
N LEU A 332 18.05 17.63 -5.70
CA LEU A 332 17.31 16.92 -6.75
C LEU A 332 18.22 16.06 -7.63
N GLU A 333 19.38 16.57 -8.02
CA GLU A 333 20.29 15.93 -8.97
C GLU A 333 21.43 15.22 -8.25
N GLY A 334 22.09 15.90 -7.30
CA GLY A 334 23.23 15.35 -6.56
C GLY A 334 22.85 14.40 -5.42
N ARG A 335 21.59 14.44 -4.97
CA ARG A 335 21.08 13.70 -3.79
C ARG A 335 22.01 13.82 -2.59
N GLU A 336 22.49 15.04 -2.37
CA GLU A 336 23.50 15.33 -1.37
C GLU A 336 23.12 16.54 -0.52
N LEU A 337 23.40 16.47 0.77
CA LEU A 337 23.15 17.53 1.75
C LEU A 337 24.47 18.09 2.26
N ALA A 338 24.63 19.42 2.20
CA ALA A 338 25.82 20.10 2.73
C ALA A 338 25.68 20.40 4.22
N ASP A 339 26.78 20.55 4.96
CA ASP A 339 26.77 20.75 6.41
C ASP A 339 25.93 21.96 6.87
N HIS A 340 25.98 23.05 6.11
CA HIS A 340 25.23 24.28 6.42
C HIS A 340 23.81 24.29 5.88
N ASP A 341 23.38 23.23 5.18
CA ASP A 341 22.01 23.12 4.71
C ASP A 341 21.04 23.08 5.89
N SER A 342 19.87 23.69 5.69
CA SER A 342 18.74 23.54 6.63
C SER A 342 18.01 22.23 6.35
N LEU A 343 17.78 21.46 7.41
CA LEU A 343 17.09 20.17 7.39
C LEU A 343 15.89 20.23 8.34
N GLU A 344 14.70 19.94 7.82
CA GLU A 344 13.49 19.82 8.63
C GLU A 344 13.48 18.44 9.31
N ILE A 345 13.53 18.40 10.63
CA ILE A 345 13.58 17.15 11.41
C ILE A 345 12.21 16.76 11.99
N SER A 346 11.33 17.74 12.17
CA SER A 346 9.91 17.54 12.48
C SER A 346 9.12 18.76 11.97
N LYS A 347 7.79 18.69 11.92
CA LYS A 347 6.94 19.73 11.29
C LYS A 347 7.31 21.14 11.81
N GLY A 348 7.85 21.98 10.93
CA GLY A 348 8.25 23.36 11.25
C GLY A 348 9.52 23.51 12.09
N ARG A 349 10.19 22.41 12.47
CA ARG A 349 11.46 22.41 13.20
C ARG A 349 12.61 22.12 12.25
N PHE A 350 13.47 23.10 12.09
CA PHE A 350 14.65 23.05 11.22
C PHE A 350 15.93 23.10 12.05
N VAL A 351 16.92 22.31 11.66
CA VAL A 351 18.28 22.32 12.22
C VAL A 351 19.30 22.37 11.08
N ARG A 352 20.54 22.71 11.40
CA ARG A 352 21.63 22.57 10.42
C ARG A 352 22.04 21.12 10.29
N VAL A 353 22.46 20.70 9.10
CA VAL A 353 22.89 19.32 8.85
C VAL A 353 24.04 18.91 9.78
N TYR A 354 25.04 19.78 10.01
CA TYR A 354 26.14 19.45 10.93
C TYR A 354 25.64 19.17 12.36
N GLU A 355 24.75 20.03 12.87
CA GLU A 355 24.17 19.93 14.22
C GLU A 355 23.33 18.65 14.35
N PHE A 356 22.56 18.33 13.31
CA PHE A 356 21.80 17.08 13.26
C PHE A 356 22.71 15.86 13.31
N LEU A 357 23.78 15.84 12.51
CA LEU A 357 24.72 14.71 12.46
C LEU A 357 25.49 14.52 13.79
N GLU A 358 25.71 15.59 14.55
CA GLU A 358 26.35 15.53 15.87
C GLU A 358 25.41 15.04 16.97
N THR A 359 24.09 15.18 16.78
CA THR A 359 23.07 14.86 17.80
C THR A 359 22.27 13.60 17.51
N ALA A 360 22.26 13.09 16.27
CA ALA A 360 21.47 11.93 15.87
C ALA A 360 22.10 10.60 16.32
N VAL A 361 21.57 10.03 17.41
CA VAL A 361 22.10 8.79 18.04
C VAL A 361 21.57 7.50 17.38
N GLY A 362 20.51 7.57 16.58
CA GLY A 362 19.88 6.38 16.00
C GLY A 362 19.01 6.68 14.79
N ALA A 363 18.44 5.62 14.20
CA ALA A 363 17.54 5.78 13.07
C ALA A 363 16.27 6.54 13.48
N VAL A 364 15.93 7.59 12.74
CA VAL A 364 14.82 8.48 13.09
C VAL A 364 13.98 8.81 11.85
N GLY A 365 12.66 8.74 12.01
CA GLY A 365 11.71 9.14 10.99
C GLY A 365 11.61 10.66 10.93
N MET A 366 11.59 11.22 9.72
CA MET A 366 11.63 12.67 9.49
C MET A 366 10.92 13.07 8.19
N PRO A 367 10.67 14.38 7.99
CA PRO A 367 10.22 14.90 6.70
C PRO A 367 11.20 14.59 5.55
N CYS A 368 10.67 14.56 4.31
CA CYS A 368 11.53 14.45 3.13
C CYS A 368 12.44 15.69 2.99
N PRO A 369 13.75 15.54 2.76
CA PRO A 369 14.67 16.68 2.58
C PRO A 369 14.35 17.60 1.39
N ILE A 370 13.50 17.16 0.45
CA ILE A 370 13.00 17.96 -0.68
C ILE A 370 11.61 18.53 -0.37
N GLU A 371 10.66 17.66 -0.03
CA GLU A 371 9.25 18.07 0.08
C GLU A 371 8.92 18.81 1.39
N GLY A 372 9.64 18.49 2.47
CA GLY A 372 9.41 19.01 3.82
C GLY A 372 8.18 18.43 4.52
N GLY A 373 7.90 18.92 5.72
CA GLY A 373 6.91 18.39 6.65
C GLY A 373 5.46 18.63 6.22
N SER A 374 5.22 19.59 5.32
CA SER A 374 3.91 19.83 4.71
C SER A 374 3.45 18.67 3.82
N TYR A 375 4.38 17.94 3.23
CA TYR A 375 4.08 16.74 2.43
C TYR A 375 3.91 15.49 3.30
N GLY A 376 4.64 15.45 4.42
CA GLY A 376 4.45 14.47 5.48
C GLY A 376 5.64 14.44 6.42
N THR A 377 5.37 14.16 7.69
CA THR A 377 6.37 14.23 8.77
C THR A 377 7.21 12.97 8.93
N SER A 378 6.84 11.88 8.26
CA SER A 378 7.49 10.57 8.32
C SER A 378 7.80 10.01 6.93
N LYS A 379 8.05 10.88 5.96
CA LYS A 379 8.30 10.52 4.54
C LYS A 379 9.78 10.24 4.26
N ALA A 380 10.64 10.29 5.25
CA ALA A 380 12.02 9.84 5.18
C ALA A 380 12.48 9.23 6.51
N TYR A 381 13.56 8.48 6.44
CA TYR A 381 14.26 7.95 7.61
C TYR A 381 15.75 8.27 7.50
N TYR A 382 16.31 8.84 8.56
CA TYR A 382 17.74 8.87 8.76
C TYR A 382 18.22 7.51 9.26
N TYR A 383 19.36 7.06 8.74
CA TYR A 383 20.10 5.90 9.20
C TYR A 383 21.53 6.33 9.52
N PRO A 384 22.02 6.06 10.75
CA PRO A 384 23.43 6.25 11.09
C PRO A 384 24.32 5.26 10.31
N PRO A 385 25.65 5.41 10.35
CA PRO A 385 26.56 4.39 9.87
C PRO A 385 26.24 3.02 10.48
N ASP A 386 26.35 1.97 9.68
CA ASP A 386 26.11 0.59 10.09
C ASP A 386 27.23 -0.33 9.56
N GLU A 387 27.22 -1.60 9.96
CA GLU A 387 28.24 -2.59 9.57
C GLU A 387 28.38 -2.77 8.05
N TYR A 388 27.33 -2.47 7.28
CA TYR A 388 27.31 -2.61 5.83
C TYR A 388 27.67 -1.30 5.13
N ARG A 389 27.46 -0.15 5.78
CA ARG A 389 27.67 1.19 5.23
C ARG A 389 28.32 2.12 6.25
N PRO A 390 29.59 2.52 6.07
CA PRO A 390 30.34 3.33 7.04
C PRO A 390 29.98 4.82 7.01
N TYR A 391 28.84 5.20 6.43
CA TYR A 391 28.40 6.60 6.35
C TYR A 391 26.88 6.71 6.60
N PRO A 392 26.44 7.83 7.21
CA PRO A 392 25.02 8.07 7.44
C PRO A 392 24.30 8.41 6.13
N ARG A 393 23.00 8.15 6.10
CA ARG A 393 22.14 8.40 4.94
C ARG A 393 20.73 8.76 5.36
N ILE A 394 20.01 9.49 4.50
CA ILE A 394 18.57 9.67 4.62
C ILE A 394 17.91 8.94 3.46
N ILE A 395 16.99 8.02 3.74
CA ILE A 395 16.16 7.37 2.73
C ILE A 395 14.78 8.00 2.76
N SER A 396 14.42 8.70 1.69
CA SER A 396 13.07 9.23 1.50
C SER A 396 12.21 8.25 0.71
N TYR A 397 10.94 8.16 1.13
CA TYR A 397 9.84 7.42 0.50
C TYR A 397 8.81 8.36 -0.14
N ALA A 398 9.17 9.63 -0.35
CA ALA A 398 8.29 10.60 -0.98
C ALA A 398 7.93 10.17 -2.41
N HIS A 399 6.68 10.43 -2.79
CA HIS A 399 6.08 10.04 -4.07
C HIS A 399 6.07 8.53 -4.35
N GLY A 400 6.29 7.70 -3.32
CA GLY A 400 6.28 6.23 -3.44
C GLY A 400 7.61 5.62 -3.85
N ASP A 401 8.68 6.42 -3.96
CA ASP A 401 10.00 5.98 -4.40
C ASP A 401 11.04 6.00 -3.29
N ILE A 402 12.05 5.14 -3.41
CA ILE A 402 13.20 5.13 -2.51
C ILE A 402 14.28 6.06 -3.05
N THR A 403 14.43 7.24 -2.45
CA THR A 403 15.51 8.19 -2.75
C THR A 403 16.50 8.25 -1.61
N GLU A 404 17.73 7.84 -1.85
CA GLU A 404 18.82 7.96 -0.88
C GLU A 404 19.53 9.31 -1.02
N PHE A 405 19.63 10.04 0.09
CA PHE A 405 20.44 11.24 0.25
C PHE A 405 21.68 10.93 1.07
N THR A 406 22.82 11.39 0.58
CA THR A 406 24.11 11.34 1.28
C THR A 406 24.49 12.71 1.82
N PHE A 407 25.44 12.77 2.75
CA PHE A 407 25.95 14.04 3.27
C PHE A 407 27.32 14.36 2.69
N ALA A 408 27.55 15.60 2.27
CA ALA A 408 28.77 16.02 1.59
C ALA A 408 30.03 15.76 2.45
N ARG A 409 29.92 15.88 3.78
CA ARG A 409 30.97 15.56 4.76
C ARG A 409 31.55 14.15 4.58
N PHE A 410 30.72 13.17 4.18
CA PHE A 410 31.12 11.77 4.02
C PHE A 410 31.31 11.35 2.56
N ARG A 411 31.41 12.31 1.62
CA ARG A 411 31.58 12.02 0.19
C ARG A 411 32.76 11.08 -0.09
N HIS A 412 33.85 11.20 0.68
CA HIS A 412 35.06 10.38 0.58
C HIS A 412 34.85 8.90 0.98
N LEU A 413 33.78 8.58 1.71
CA LEU A 413 33.45 7.21 2.12
C LEU A 413 32.44 6.53 1.19
N LYS A 414 31.89 7.26 0.23
CA LYS A 414 30.82 6.78 -0.65
C LYS A 414 31.37 5.68 -1.56
N GLY A 415 30.71 4.51 -1.54
CA GLY A 415 31.10 3.34 -2.33
C GLY A 415 31.95 2.32 -1.57
N LEU A 416 32.47 2.66 -0.39
CA LEU A 416 33.13 1.70 0.48
C LEU A 416 32.09 0.78 1.14
N ARG A 417 32.24 -0.53 0.97
CA ARG A 417 31.61 -1.55 1.82
C ARG A 417 32.70 -2.11 2.72
N LEU A 418 32.42 -2.24 4.01
CA LEU A 418 33.32 -2.98 4.89
C LEU A 418 33.31 -4.44 4.41
N THR A 419 34.47 -4.95 3.97
CA THR A 419 34.62 -6.37 3.66
C THR A 419 34.49 -7.15 4.96
N GLN A 420 33.60 -8.15 4.98
CA GLN A 420 33.60 -9.12 6.07
C GLN A 420 35.00 -9.72 6.13
N LYS A 421 35.71 -9.52 7.25
CA LYS A 421 36.83 -10.39 7.59
C LYS A 421 36.22 -11.77 7.75
N GLU A 422 36.46 -12.66 6.78
CA GLU A 422 36.28 -14.09 7.01
C GLU A 422 37.09 -14.44 8.25
N SER A 423 36.40 -14.83 9.31
CA SER A 423 36.99 -15.45 10.48
C SER A 423 37.66 -16.75 10.01
N ARG A 424 38.96 -16.69 9.72
CA ARG A 424 39.81 -17.88 9.68
C ARG A 424 39.87 -18.41 11.12
N HIS A 425 38.96 -19.32 11.43
CA HIS A 425 39.17 -20.25 12.53
C HIS A 425 40.28 -21.21 12.11
N VAL A 426 41.43 -21.09 12.78
CA VAL A 426 42.36 -22.19 13.00
C VAL A 426 41.83 -23.02 14.16
#